data_AF-A0A240FZY1-F1
#
_entry.id   AF-A0A240FZY1-F1
#
_cell.length_a   1.000
_cell.length_b   1.000
_cell.length_c   1.000
_cell.angle_alpha   90.00
_cell.angle_beta   90.00
_cell.angle_gamma   90.00
#
_symmetry.space_group_name_H-M   'P 1'
#
loop_
_entity.id
_entity.type
_entity.pdbx_description
1 polymer ?
#
loop_
_entity_poly.entity_id
_entity_poly.type
_entity_poly.pdbx_seq_one_letter_code
_entity_poly.pdbx_strand_id
1 'polypeptide(L)'
;MNMISFMLAMSLTLSIILTALNYWLAQTSPDPEKLSPYECGFDPLGSARLPFSIRFFLVAILFLLFDLEIALLLPLPWAIQLQTPMTTLTWASTLILLLTLGLVYEWTQGGLEWAE
;
A
#
# COMPACT_ATOMS: atom_id res chain seq x y z
N MET A 1 23.50 13.51 15.93
CA MET A 1 22.16 13.03 15.48
C MET A 1 22.41 11.87 14.52
N ASN A 2 21.78 10.71 14.72
CA ASN A 2 21.93 9.60 13.78
C ASN A 2 21.42 10.03 12.40
N MET A 3 22.01 9.50 11.32
CA MET A 3 21.62 9.84 9.96
C MET A 3 20.11 9.67 9.72
N ILE A 4 19.53 8.62 10.29
CA ILE A 4 18.09 8.33 10.22
C ILE A 4 17.27 9.42 10.90
N SER A 5 17.64 9.83 12.12
CA SER A 5 16.89 10.87 12.82
C SER A 5 17.05 12.24 12.16
N PHE A 6 18.18 12.50 11.51
CA PHE A 6 18.37 13.68 10.69
C PHE A 6 17.47 13.68 9.45
N MET A 7 17.40 12.59 8.69
CA MET A 7 16.54 12.48 7.50
C MET A 7 15.05 12.62 7.84
N LEU A 8 14.61 11.96 8.91
CA LEU A 8 13.22 12.07 9.38
C LEU A 8 12.88 13.50 9.84
N ALA A 9 13.77 14.13 10.62
CA ALA A 9 13.56 15.51 11.06
C ALA A 9 13.50 16.49 9.88
N MET A 10 14.41 16.37 8.91
CA MET A 10 14.45 17.24 7.74
C MET A 10 13.21 17.10 6.84
N SER A 11 12.77 15.87 6.55
CA SER A 11 11.58 15.64 5.71
C SER A 11 10.30 16.15 6.36
N LEU A 12 10.12 15.87 7.66
CA LEU A 12 8.97 16.35 8.43
C LEU A 12 8.97 17.88 8.51
N THR A 13 10.09 18.49 8.89
CA THR A 13 10.19 19.95 9.02
C THR A 13 9.94 20.65 7.69
N LEU A 14 10.49 20.15 6.57
CA LEU A 14 10.25 20.72 5.26
C LEU A 14 8.76 20.64 4.87
N SER A 15 8.10 19.51 5.07
CA SER A 15 6.67 19.36 4.78
C SER A 15 5.80 20.31 5.59
N ILE A 16 6.11 20.48 6.89
CA ILE A 16 5.39 21.40 7.78
C ILE A 16 5.63 22.86 7.35
N ILE A 17 6.87 23.23 7.03
CA ILE A 17 7.19 24.60 6.60
C ILE A 17 6.46 24.93 5.30
N LEU A 18 6.48 24.05 4.31
CA LEU A 18 5.81 24.30 3.02
C LEU A 18 4.29 24.39 3.15
N THR A 19 3.68 23.51 3.94
CA THR A 19 2.23 23.57 4.21
C THR A 19 1.86 24.82 5.01
N ALA A 20 2.62 25.17 6.05
CA ALA A 20 2.39 26.37 6.85
C ALA A 20 2.56 27.66 6.01
N LEU A 21 3.58 27.71 5.15
CA LEU A 21 3.77 28.82 4.21
C LEU A 21 2.59 28.92 3.23
N ASN A 22 2.07 27.80 2.71
CA ASN A 22 0.89 27.83 1.85
C ASN A 22 -0.32 28.43 2.58
N TYR A 23 -0.61 27.97 3.79
CA TYR A 23 -1.71 28.51 4.59
C TYR A 23 -1.54 30.00 4.96
N TRP A 24 -0.31 30.45 5.18
CA TRP A 24 -0.05 31.83 5.56
C TRP A 24 -0.04 32.80 4.37
N LEU A 25 0.53 32.40 3.22
CA LEU A 25 0.62 33.26 2.05
C LEU A 25 -0.63 33.22 1.16
N ALA A 26 -1.35 32.09 1.10
CA ALA A 26 -2.51 31.95 0.22
C ALA A 26 -3.69 32.77 0.75
N GLN A 27 -4.20 33.68 -0.08
CA GLN A 27 -5.45 34.38 0.20
C GLN A 27 -6.61 33.41 -0.02
N THR A 28 -7.25 32.98 1.06
CA THR A 28 -8.43 32.11 1.00
C THR A 28 -9.71 32.95 1.09
N SER A 29 -10.57 32.85 0.08
CA SER A 29 -11.91 33.43 0.06
C SER A 29 -12.95 32.30 -0.04
N PRO A 30 -13.30 31.67 1.09
CA PRO A 30 -14.25 30.57 1.11
C PRO A 30 -15.65 31.07 0.74
N ASP A 31 -16.30 30.32 -0.14
CA ASP A 31 -17.67 30.52 -0.60
C ASP A 31 -18.36 29.14 -0.50
N PRO A 32 -19.63 29.02 -0.05
CA PRO A 32 -20.35 27.75 -0.05
C PRO A 32 -20.23 26.96 -1.37
N GLU A 33 -20.22 27.63 -2.52
CA GLU A 33 -20.07 26.97 -3.84
C GLU A 33 -18.64 26.49 -4.11
N LYS A 34 -17.62 27.15 -3.54
CA LYS A 34 -16.22 26.68 -3.64
C LYS A 34 -15.93 25.52 -2.68
N LEU A 35 -16.73 25.41 -1.62
CA LEU A 35 -16.60 24.38 -0.60
C LEU A 35 -17.50 23.16 -0.88
N SER A 36 -18.37 23.23 -1.90
CA SER A 36 -19.22 22.11 -2.30
C SER A 36 -18.43 21.04 -3.08
N PRO A 37 -18.84 19.77 -3.04
CA PRO A 37 -18.19 18.70 -3.81
C PRO A 37 -18.27 18.97 -5.31
N TYR A 38 -17.16 18.73 -6.02
CA TYR A 38 -17.11 18.87 -7.48
C TYR A 38 -17.70 17.64 -8.18
N GLU A 39 -18.85 17.79 -8.85
CA GLU A 39 -19.44 16.77 -9.72
C GLU A 39 -19.68 17.35 -11.14
N CYS A 40 -18.58 17.74 -11.81
CA CYS A 40 -18.60 18.29 -13.17
C CYS A 40 -19.52 19.51 -13.38
N GLY A 41 -19.75 20.29 -12.32
CA GLY A 41 -20.64 21.47 -12.34
C GLY A 41 -22.11 21.17 -12.00
N PHE A 42 -22.42 19.94 -11.58
CA PHE A 42 -23.73 19.56 -11.07
C PHE A 42 -23.72 19.37 -9.55
N ASP A 43 -24.90 19.46 -8.95
CA ASP A 43 -25.11 19.08 -7.56
C ASP A 43 -24.97 17.55 -7.42
N PRO A 44 -24.26 17.07 -6.38
CA PRO A 44 -24.05 15.66 -6.22
C PRO A 44 -25.37 14.92 -5.94
N LEU A 45 -25.61 13.84 -6.70
CA LEU A 45 -26.83 13.04 -6.59
C LEU A 45 -26.92 12.24 -5.28
N GLY A 46 -25.84 12.19 -4.51
CA GLY A 46 -25.76 11.49 -3.22
C GLY A 46 -24.39 11.60 -2.59
N SER A 47 -24.08 10.68 -1.68
CA SER A 47 -22.75 10.63 -1.07
C SER A 47 -21.72 9.99 -1.99
N ALA A 48 -20.49 10.51 -2.02
CA ALA A 48 -19.34 9.86 -2.67
C ALA A 48 -18.98 8.49 -2.08
N ARG A 49 -19.55 8.12 -0.93
CA ARG A 49 -19.36 6.80 -0.29
C ARG A 49 -20.29 5.77 -0.93
N LEU A 50 -19.90 5.28 -2.09
CA LEU A 50 -20.60 4.20 -2.78
C LEU A 50 -20.16 2.84 -2.23
N PRO A 51 -21.04 1.81 -2.29
CA PRO A 51 -20.62 0.43 -2.02
C PRO A 51 -19.48 0.06 -2.96
N PHE A 52 -18.35 -0.29 -2.37
CA PHE A 52 -17.12 -0.58 -3.09
C PHE A 52 -17.19 -1.97 -3.73
N SER A 53 -16.57 -2.14 -4.90
CA SER A 53 -16.59 -3.44 -5.57
C SER A 53 -15.81 -4.48 -4.75
N ILE A 54 -16.39 -5.66 -4.55
CA ILE A 54 -15.81 -6.78 -3.79
C ILE A 54 -14.49 -7.27 -4.41
N ARG A 55 -14.26 -7.04 -5.70
CA ARG A 55 -13.05 -7.51 -6.41
C ARG A 55 -11.79 -6.79 -5.96
N PHE A 56 -11.84 -5.47 -5.74
CA PHE A 56 -10.70 -4.74 -5.16
C PHE A 56 -10.41 -5.18 -3.70
N PHE A 57 -11.44 -5.60 -2.97
CA PHE A 57 -11.25 -6.15 -1.62
C PHE A 57 -10.51 -7.49 -1.66
N LEU A 58 -10.78 -8.35 -2.65
CA LEU A 58 -10.03 -9.59 -2.86
C LEU A 58 -8.54 -9.31 -3.10
N VAL A 59 -8.23 -8.35 -3.97
CA VAL A 59 -6.83 -7.95 -4.24
C VAL A 59 -6.13 -7.44 -2.97
N ALA A 60 -6.84 -6.71 -2.09
CA ALA A 60 -6.28 -6.25 -0.83
C ALA A 60 -5.95 -7.39 0.14
N ILE A 61 -6.80 -8.42 0.22
CA ILE A 61 -6.52 -9.63 1.02
C ILE A 61 -5.33 -10.39 0.43
N LEU A 62 -5.28 -10.55 -0.88
CA LEU A 62 -4.18 -11.22 -1.57
C LEU A 62 -2.85 -10.48 -1.31
N PHE A 63 -2.85 -9.15 -1.37
CA PHE A 63 -1.70 -8.33 -1.01
C PHE A 63 -1.26 -8.57 0.44
N LEU A 64 -2.20 -8.60 1.39
CA LEU A 64 -1.89 -8.84 2.81
C LEU A 64 -1.22 -10.22 3.02
N LEU A 65 -1.71 -11.26 2.35
CA LEU A 65 -1.14 -12.60 2.43
C LEU A 65 0.28 -12.63 1.84
N PHE A 66 0.48 -12.06 0.65
CA PHE A 66 1.83 -12.01 0.05
C PHE A 66 2.81 -11.15 0.86
N ASP A 67 2.36 -10.05 1.48
CA ASP A 67 3.20 -9.22 2.34
C ASP A 67 3.71 -10.01 3.57
N LEU A 68 2.83 -10.81 4.19
CA LEU A 68 3.20 -11.71 5.28
C LEU A 68 4.21 -12.78 4.82
N GLU A 69 4.03 -13.37 3.64
CA GLU A 69 4.96 -14.36 3.09
C GLU A 69 6.32 -13.75 2.74
N ILE A 70 6.36 -12.52 2.21
CA ILE A 70 7.62 -11.79 1.97
C ILE A 70 8.33 -11.50 3.30
N ALA A 71 7.59 -11.13 4.35
CA ALA A 71 8.17 -10.94 5.68
C ALA A 71 8.85 -12.23 6.20
N LEU A 72 8.30 -13.42 5.88
CA LEU A 72 8.91 -14.70 6.21
C LEU A 72 10.18 -15.01 5.38
N LEU A 73 10.29 -14.47 4.16
CA LEU A 73 11.46 -14.63 3.29
C LEU A 73 12.57 -13.60 3.57
N LEU A 74 12.25 -12.46 4.19
CA LEU A 74 13.22 -11.40 4.54
C LEU A 74 14.47 -11.90 5.30
N PRO A 75 14.39 -12.83 6.28
CA PRO A 75 15.56 -13.27 7.02
C PRO A 75 16.50 -14.24 6.29
N LEU A 76 16.23 -14.60 5.02
CA LEU A 76 17.04 -15.56 4.26
C LEU A 76 18.54 -15.22 4.16
N PRO A 77 18.97 -13.96 3.96
CA PRO A 77 20.40 -13.63 3.90
C PRO A 77 21.16 -14.02 5.18
N TRP A 78 20.53 -13.90 6.34
CA TRP A 78 21.11 -14.35 7.61
C TRP A 78 20.99 -15.86 7.78
N ALA A 79 19.90 -16.47 7.32
CA ALA A 79 19.68 -17.91 7.42
C ALA A 79 20.70 -18.75 6.63
N ILE A 80 21.30 -18.20 5.57
CA ILE A 80 22.37 -18.86 4.79
C ILE A 80 23.65 -19.04 5.62
N GLN A 81 23.86 -18.22 6.65
CA GLN A 81 25.05 -18.30 7.52
C GLN A 81 24.91 -19.31 8.66
N LEU A 82 23.74 -19.96 8.80
CA LEU A 82 23.52 -20.98 9.82
C LEU A 82 24.30 -22.26 9.52
N GLN A 83 24.48 -23.10 10.55
CA GLN A 83 25.19 -24.38 10.43
C GLN A 83 24.55 -25.35 9.42
N THR A 84 23.25 -25.19 9.14
CA THR A 84 22.48 -26.04 8.22
C THR A 84 21.85 -25.23 7.09
N PRO A 85 22.64 -24.70 6.13
CA PRO A 85 22.10 -23.88 5.04
C PRO A 85 21.26 -24.68 4.04
N MET A 86 21.47 -26.00 3.97
CA MET A 86 20.67 -26.87 3.09
C MET A 86 19.23 -27.01 3.59
N THR A 87 19.01 -27.06 4.91
CA THR A 87 17.65 -27.16 5.46
C THR A 87 16.89 -25.84 5.30
N THR A 88 17.57 -24.71 5.49
CA THR A 88 16.97 -23.38 5.27
C THR A 88 16.62 -23.19 3.79
N LEU A 89 17.47 -23.63 2.86
CA LEU A 89 17.18 -23.61 1.43
C LEU A 89 15.95 -24.48 1.08
N THR A 90 15.82 -25.67 1.68
CA THR A 90 14.63 -26.52 1.45
C THR A 90 13.35 -25.86 1.96
N TRP A 91 13.37 -25.24 3.13
CA TRP A 91 12.19 -24.54 3.65
C TRP A 91 11.85 -23.31 2.81
N ALA A 92 12.85 -22.51 2.42
CA ALA A 92 12.66 -21.35 1.56
C ALA A 92 12.04 -21.74 0.21
N SER A 93 12.54 -22.81 -0.42
CA SER A 93 12.00 -23.28 -1.71
C SER A 93 10.59 -23.83 -1.57
N THR A 94 10.27 -24.53 -0.48
CA THR A 94 8.88 -24.98 -0.22
C THR A 94 7.92 -23.81 -0.05
N LEU A 95 8.34 -22.72 0.61
CA LEU A 95 7.51 -21.54 0.82
C LEU A 95 7.28 -20.80 -0.51
N ILE A 96 8.32 -20.60 -1.32
CA ILE A 96 8.19 -20.00 -2.66
C ILE A 96 7.29 -20.86 -3.57
N LEU A 97 7.42 -22.18 -3.49
CA LEU A 97 6.54 -23.09 -4.24
C LEU A 97 5.08 -22.94 -3.80
N LEU A 98 4.80 -22.85 -2.50
CA LEU A 98 3.44 -22.62 -2.00
C LEU A 98 2.88 -21.28 -2.48
N LEU A 99 3.69 -20.21 -2.41
CA LEU A 99 3.34 -18.87 -2.89
C LEU A 99 2.95 -18.89 -4.37
N THR A 100 3.79 -19.52 -5.21
CA THR A 100 3.52 -19.62 -6.65
C THR A 100 2.28 -20.46 -6.96
N LEU A 101 2.04 -21.56 -6.23
CA LEU A 101 0.82 -22.35 -6.40
C LEU A 101 -0.44 -21.57 -5.99
N GLY A 102 -0.38 -20.82 -4.88
CA GLY A 102 -1.48 -19.96 -4.44
C GLY A 102 -1.82 -18.89 -5.47
N LEU A 103 -0.80 -18.24 -6.05
CA LEU A 103 -0.98 -17.26 -7.12
C LEU A 103 -1.62 -17.89 -8.37
N VAL A 104 -1.13 -19.06 -8.80
CA VAL A 104 -1.69 -19.77 -9.95
C VAL A 104 -3.15 -20.15 -9.71
N TYR A 105 -3.49 -20.62 -8.51
CA TYR A 105 -4.87 -20.92 -8.14
C TYR A 105 -5.76 -19.69 -8.29
N GLU A 106 -5.38 -18.57 -7.68
CA GLU A 106 -6.17 -17.34 -7.73
C GLU A 106 -6.33 -16.80 -9.16
N TRP A 107 -5.28 -16.93 -9.98
CA TRP A 107 -5.34 -16.60 -11.41
C TRP A 107 -6.38 -17.48 -12.11
N THR A 108 -6.36 -18.80 -11.90
CA THR A 108 -7.31 -19.71 -12.56
C THR A 108 -8.77 -19.48 -12.14
N GLN A 109 -9.00 -18.94 -10.94
CA GLN A 109 -10.33 -18.56 -10.46
C GLN A 109 -10.81 -17.20 -10.98
N GLY A 110 -10.00 -16.49 -11.77
CA GLY A 110 -10.33 -15.17 -12.28
C GLY A 110 -10.31 -14.08 -11.20
N GLY A 111 -9.70 -14.33 -10.04
CA GLY A 111 -9.60 -13.34 -8.95
C GLY A 111 -8.76 -12.12 -9.32
N LEU A 112 -7.93 -12.25 -10.36
CA LEU A 112 -7.09 -11.18 -10.93
C LEU A 112 -7.70 -10.53 -12.18
N GLU A 113 -8.84 -11.03 -12.68
CA GLU A 113 -9.50 -10.50 -13.85
C GLU A 113 -10.39 -9.30 -13.48
N TRP A 114 -10.28 -8.25 -14.29
CA TRP A 114 -11.11 -7.06 -14.15
C TRP A 114 -12.51 -7.37 -14.68
N ALA A 115 -13.54 -6.82 -14.03
CA ALA A 115 -14.85 -6.77 -14.65
C ALA A 115 -14.78 -5.79 -15.81
N GLU A 116 -15.00 -6.27 -17.03
CA GLU A 116 -15.68 -5.43 -18.03
C GLU A 116 -17.16 -5.26 -17.64
#